data_AF-A0A7C3UIQ5-F1
#
_entry.id   AF-A0A7C3UIQ5-F1
#
_cell.length_a   1.000
_cell.length_b   1.000
_cell.length_c   1.000
_cell.angle_alpha   90.00
_cell.angle_beta   90.00
_cell.angle_gamma   90.00
#
_symmetry.space_group_name_H-M   'P 1'
#
loop_
_entity.id
_entity.type
_entity.pdbx_description
1 polymer ?
#
loop_
_entity_poly.entity_id
_entity_poly.type
_entity_poly.pdbx_seq_one_letter_code
_entity_poly.pdbx_strand_id
1 'polypeptide(L)'
;MWKTIAEKLEKPRRKKVEVNLSEIDKNTSNGDTVIVPGIVLGNGSLNKQIRIAALRFSSSAERKIKESKSEILSIEKLLEENPKGSGIKILV
;
A
#
# COMPACT_ATOMS: atom_id res chain seq x y z
N MET A 1 12.64 -9.74 -0.35
CA MET A 1 11.42 -8.91 -0.29
C MET A 1 11.18 -8.14 -1.57
N TRP A 2 12.10 -7.27 -1.99
CA TRP A 2 11.98 -6.48 -3.21
C TRP A 2 11.83 -7.30 -4.49
N LYS A 3 12.53 -8.44 -4.60
CA LYS A 3 12.38 -9.37 -5.73
C LYS A 3 10.93 -9.85 -5.90
N THR A 4 10.26 -10.21 -4.81
CA THR A 4 8.85 -10.64 -4.82
C THR A 4 7.89 -9.50 -5.20
N ILE A 5 8.20 -8.26 -4.80
CA ILE A 5 7.44 -7.07 -5.18
C ILE A 5 7.63 -6.78 -6.68
N ALA A 6 8.86 -6.86 -7.17
CA ALA A 6 9.20 -6.69 -8.59
C ALA A 6 8.50 -7.74 -9.46
N GLU A 7 8.56 -9.02 -9.09
CA GLU A 7 7.86 -10.10 -9.80
C GLU A 7 6.33 -9.89 -9.86
N LYS A 8 5.74 -9.27 -8.82
CA LYS A 8 4.31 -8.92 -8.81
C LYS A 8 4.01 -7.68 -9.67
N LEU A 9 4.91 -6.72 -9.71
CA LEU A 9 4.80 -5.53 -10.57
C LEU A 9 4.93 -5.87 -12.06
N GLU A 10 5.77 -6.85 -12.39
CA GLU A 10 5.94 -7.38 -13.74
C GLU A 10 4.70 -8.15 -14.25
N LYS A 11 3.75 -8.50 -13.37
CA LYS A 11 2.54 -9.20 -13.80
C LYS A 11 1.65 -8.32 -14.70
N PRO A 12 0.99 -8.94 -15.70
CA PRO A 12 0.02 -8.26 -16.55
C PRO A 12 -1.10 -7.61 -15.74
N ARG A 13 -1.70 -6.54 -16.27
CA ARG A 13 -2.73 -5.73 -15.59
C ARG A 13 -3.89 -6.56 -15.00
N ARG A 14 -4.29 -7.66 -15.65
CA ARG A 14 -5.35 -8.57 -15.18
C ARG A 14 -4.98 -9.42 -13.94
N LYS A 15 -3.69 -9.55 -13.64
CA LYS A 15 -3.17 -10.28 -12.46
C LYS A 15 -2.57 -9.32 -11.43
N LYS A 16 -2.73 -8.01 -11.61
CA LYS A 16 -2.31 -7.04 -10.61
C LYS A 16 -3.23 -7.12 -9.42
N VAL A 17 -2.63 -6.90 -8.26
CA VAL A 17 -3.33 -6.90 -6.99
C VAL A 17 -4.24 -5.68 -6.90
N GLU A 18 -5.45 -5.89 -6.41
CA GLU A 18 -6.41 -4.85 -6.07
C GLU A 18 -6.72 -4.97 -4.58
N VAL A 19 -6.25 -4.03 -3.77
CA VAL A 19 -6.49 -4.06 -2.31
C VAL A 19 -7.46 -2.96 -1.92
N ASN A 20 -8.45 -3.32 -1.11
CA ASN A 20 -9.41 -2.36 -0.55
C ASN A 20 -8.88 -1.74 0.74
N LEU A 21 -9.28 -0.50 1.04
CA LEU A 21 -8.95 0.14 2.32
C LEU A 21 -9.41 -0.67 3.53
N SER A 22 -10.58 -1.32 3.46
CA SER A 22 -11.06 -2.23 4.53
C SER A 22 -10.06 -3.35 4.84
N GLU A 23 -9.38 -3.85 3.81
CA GLU A 23 -8.47 -4.99 3.92
C GLU A 23 -7.11 -4.55 4.47
N ILE A 24 -6.68 -3.35 4.09
CA ILE A 24 -5.53 -2.68 4.70
C ILE A 24 -5.79 -2.46 6.19
N ASP A 25 -6.93 -1.86 6.56
CA ASP A 25 -7.27 -1.55 7.95
C ASP A 25 -7.30 -2.81 8.83
N LYS A 26 -7.86 -3.92 8.36
CA LYS A 26 -7.90 -5.19 9.11
C LYS A 26 -6.50 -5.79 9.37
N ASN A 27 -5.58 -5.66 8.42
CA ASN A 27 -4.26 -6.31 8.47
C ASN A 27 -3.14 -5.42 9.03
N THR A 28 -3.45 -4.18 9.38
CA THR A 28 -2.47 -3.21 9.87
C THR A 28 -2.80 -2.68 11.25
N SER A 29 -1.75 -2.22 11.93
CA SER A 29 -1.81 -1.49 13.20
C SER A 29 -1.23 -0.10 13.04
N ASN A 30 -1.53 0.82 13.96
CA ASN A 30 -0.96 2.18 13.92
C ASN A 30 0.56 2.14 13.86
N GLY A 31 1.14 2.90 12.92
CA GLY A 31 2.58 2.97 12.68
C GLY A 31 3.13 1.89 11.74
N ASP A 32 2.31 0.94 11.29
CA ASP A 32 2.75 -0.06 10.31
C ASP A 32 3.02 0.57 8.94
N THR A 33 3.95 -0.04 8.22
CA THR A 33 4.27 0.29 6.82
C THR A 33 3.83 -0.84 5.90
N VAL A 34 3.02 -0.51 4.90
CA VAL A 34 2.44 -1.45 3.95
C VAL A 34 2.92 -1.17 2.53
N ILE A 35 3.24 -2.23 1.80
CA ILE A 35 3.40 -2.19 0.35
C ILE A 35 2.28 -2.98 -0.34
N VAL A 36 1.70 -2.34 -1.35
CA VAL A 36 0.75 -2.94 -2.30
C VAL A 36 1.35 -2.86 -3.72
N PRO A 37 1.79 -3.98 -4.32
CA PRO A 37 2.37 -4.01 -5.68
C PRO A 37 1.27 -3.94 -6.76
N GLY A 38 0.32 -3.03 -6.61
CA GLY A 38 -0.91 -2.95 -7.39
C GLY A 38 -1.67 -1.65 -7.17
N ILE A 39 -3.00 -1.71 -7.34
CA ILE A 39 -3.89 -0.57 -7.13
C ILE A 39 -4.59 -0.67 -5.77
N VAL A 40 -4.66 0.46 -5.08
CA VAL A 40 -5.45 0.59 -3.85
C VAL A 40 -6.78 1.24 -4.17
N LEU A 41 -7.85 0.54 -3.84
CA LEU A 41 -9.23 0.97 -4.04
C LEU A 41 -9.79 1.55 -2.75
N GLY A 42 -10.51 2.66 -2.87
CA GLY A 42 -11.10 3.40 -1.76
C GLY A 42 -12.36 2.77 -1.16
N ASN A 43 -12.53 1.45 -1.27
CA ASN A 43 -13.69 0.76 -0.70
C ASN A 43 -13.43 0.42 0.77
N GLY A 44 -14.32 0.88 1.66
CA GLY A 44 -14.12 0.82 3.12
C GLY A 44 -13.68 2.11 3.79
N SER A 45 -13.37 2.02 5.07
CA SER A 45 -12.83 3.11 5.88
C SER A 45 -11.47 2.70 6.41
N LEU A 46 -10.54 3.65 6.41
CA LEU A 46 -9.26 3.53 7.10
C LEU A 46 -9.40 4.39 8.35
N ASN A 47 -9.15 3.82 9.53
CA ASN A 47 -9.26 4.58 10.80
C ASN A 47 -7.93 4.62 11.56
N LYS A 48 -6.90 4.01 10.97
CA LYS A 48 -5.57 3.88 11.51
C LYS A 48 -4.61 4.82 10.80
N GLN A 49 -3.61 5.27 11.51
CA GLN A 49 -2.51 6.06 10.98
C GLN A 49 -1.37 5.12 10.59
N ILE A 50 -1.23 4.89 9.29
CA ILE A 50 -0.25 3.97 8.72
C ILE A 50 0.42 4.58 7.49
N ARG A 51 1.52 3.96 7.06
CA ARG A 51 2.22 4.32 5.83
C ARG A 51 1.85 3.33 4.74
N ILE A 52 1.24 3.81 3.66
CA ILE A 52 0.81 2.95 2.54
C ILE A 52 1.60 3.33 1.30
N ALA A 53 2.34 2.37 0.75
CA ALA A 53 2.95 2.49 -0.56
C ALA A 53 2.26 1.61 -1.59
N ALA A 54 1.88 2.20 -2.71
CA ALA A 54 1.28 1.47 -3.82
C ALA A 54 1.77 1.97 -5.17
N LEU A 55 1.45 1.22 -6.23
CA LEU A 55 1.73 1.65 -7.60
C LEU A 55 0.73 2.73 -8.05
N ARG A 56 -0.55 2.57 -7.67
CA ARG A 56 -1.66 3.46 -8.02
C ARG A 56 -2.62 3.54 -6.85
N PHE A 57 -3.18 4.73 -6.63
CA PHE A 57 -4.30 4.93 -5.72
C PHE A 57 -5.51 5.39 -6.52
N SER A 58 -6.70 4.92 -6.14
CA SER A 58 -7.93 5.50 -6.67
C SER A 58 -8.17 6.87 -6.03
N SER A 59 -8.86 7.76 -6.73
CA SER A 59 -9.21 9.10 -6.22
C SER A 59 -9.98 9.04 -4.89
N SER A 60 -10.86 8.06 -4.73
CA SER A 60 -11.55 7.80 -3.47
C SER A 60 -10.61 7.30 -2.38
N ALA A 61 -9.60 6.49 -2.72
CA ALA A 61 -8.62 6.01 -1.76
C ALA A 61 -7.76 7.15 -1.24
N GLU A 62 -7.24 8.00 -2.11
CA GLU A 62 -6.40 9.14 -1.72
C GLU A 62 -7.11 10.08 -0.74
N ARG A 63 -8.39 10.36 -0.97
CA ARG A 63 -9.20 11.20 -0.08
C ARG A 63 -9.29 10.57 1.32
N LYS A 64 -9.69 9.30 1.39
CA LYS A 64 -9.84 8.60 2.68
C LYS A 64 -8.52 8.44 3.42
N ILE A 65 -7.43 8.16 2.71
CA ILE A 65 -6.09 8.04 3.32
C ILE A 65 -5.66 9.39 3.93
N LYS A 66 -5.90 10.50 3.21
CA LYS A 66 -5.66 11.86 3.72
C LYS A 66 -6.53 12.19 4.93
N GLU A 67 -7.80 11.82 4.92
CA GLU A 67 -8.72 11.98 6.07
C GLU A 67 -8.21 11.22 7.30
N SER A 68 -7.63 10.04 7.09
CA SER A 68 -7.09 9.17 8.14
C SER A 68 -5.75 9.64 8.70
N LYS A 69 -5.22 10.79 8.24
CA LYS A 69 -3.83 11.27 8.50
C LYS A 69 -2.74 10.24 8.19
N SER A 70 -3.05 9.29 7.33
CA SER A 70 -2.13 8.24 6.90
C SER A 70 -1.23 8.77 5.79
N GLU A 71 -0.03 8.22 5.71
CA GLU A 71 1.00 8.68 4.79
C GLU A 71 0.92 7.90 3.49
N ILE A 72 0.77 8.61 2.36
CA ILE A 72 0.80 8.03 1.03
C ILE A 72 2.24 8.10 0.53
N LEU A 73 2.82 6.95 0.26
CA LEU A 73 4.16 6.82 -0.30
C LEU A 73 4.09 6.18 -1.69
N SER A 74 5.04 6.54 -2.54
CA SER A 74 5.31 5.78 -3.76
C SER A 74 6.28 4.65 -3.44
N ILE A 75 6.24 3.58 -4.22
CA ILE A 75 7.18 2.46 -4.09
C ILE A 75 8.63 2.95 -4.16
N GLU A 76 8.90 3.95 -5.01
CA GLU A 76 10.21 4.59 -5.18
C GLU A 76 10.69 5.27 -3.88
N LYS A 77 9.85 6.13 -3.29
CA LYS A 77 10.15 6.80 -2.01
C LYS A 77 10.40 5.82 -0.88
N LEU A 78 9.63 4.74 -0.83
CA LEU A 78 9.80 3.72 0.21
C LEU A 78 11.12 2.95 0.01
N LEU A 79 11.53 2.72 -1.23
CA LEU A 79 12.85 2.16 -1.56
C LEU A 79 13.99 3.06 -1.06
N GLU A 80 13.86 4.39 -1.24
CA GLU A 80 14.85 5.36 -0.76
C GLU A 80 14.92 5.43 0.78
N GLU A 81 13.76 5.49 1.45
CA GLU A 81 13.71 5.57 2.91
C GLU A 81 14.13 4.26 3.60
N ASN A 82 13.79 3.11 3.03
CA ASN A 82 14.00 1.80 3.65
C ASN A 82 14.54 0.76 2.66
N PRO A 83 15.79 0.88 2.19
CA PRO A 83 16.38 -0.05 1.22
C PRO A 83 16.46 -1.49 1.75
N LYS A 84 16.51 -1.68 3.08
CA LYS A 84 16.57 -3.01 3.73
C LYS A 84 15.23 -3.73 3.78
N GLY A 85 14.10 -3.02 3.58
CA GLY A 85 12.77 -3.61 3.59
C GLY A 85 12.36 -4.29 4.91
N SER A 86 12.99 -3.93 6.04
CA SER A 86 12.71 -4.57 7.33
C SER A 86 11.46 -3.95 7.96
N GLY A 87 10.46 -4.76 8.32
CA GLY A 87 9.21 -4.30 8.94
C GLY A 87 8.10 -3.87 7.99
N ILE A 88 8.24 -4.12 6.68
CA ILE A 88 7.19 -3.81 5.69
C ILE A 88 6.23 -5.00 5.57
N LYS A 89 4.92 -4.76 5.66
CA LYS A 89 3.89 -5.75 5.34
C LYS A 89 3.54 -5.68 3.85
N ILE A 90 3.64 -6.79 3.14
CA ILE A 90 3.19 -6.88 1.75
C ILE A 90 1.74 -7.36 1.76
N LEU A 91 0.83 -6.54 1.23
CA LEU A 91 -0.55 -6.93 0.97
C LEU A 91 -0.72 -7.29 -0.50
N VAL A 92 -1.33 -8.45 -0.74
CA VAL A 92 -1.50 -9.12 -2.04
C VAL A 92 -2.92 -9.65 -2.11
#